data_AF-A0A846PMF4-F1
#
_entry.id   AF-A0A846PMF4-F1
#
_cell.length_a   1.000
_cell.length_b   1.000
_cell.length_c   1.000
_cell.angle_alpha   90.00
_cell.angle_beta   90.00
_cell.angle_gamma   90.00
#
_symmetry.space_group_name_H-M   'P 1'
#
loop_
_entity.id
_entity.type
_entity.pdbx_description
1 polymer ?
#
loop_
_entity_poly.entity_id
_entity_poly.type
_entity_poly.pdbx_seq_one_letter_code
_entity_poly.pdbx_strand_id
1 'polypeptide(L)'
;MEDAVSEKLDKIETTVSKAHQALRELFSTLIEMQQMTSALKNVLRPRFLESSPAKRAFGEQIKQILDDILMKGSKQVLIRMTGRLDGELVDRLEKIMTVGGVVKIIIPELEKREAASLKRMVESYGAEIMIHPMMHARIFCVHRDGRPWGVIIGSGDINSNSLNGKLFDAAIWSNHPDIIKPAVDLFNAVWENEKAEKLS
;
A
#
# COMPACT_ATOMS: atom_id res chain seq x y z
N MET A 1 12.36 40.36 -58.73
CA MET A 1 12.82 38.98 -58.51
C MET A 1 13.55 38.85 -57.18
N GLU A 2 14.36 39.83 -56.80
CA GLU A 2 15.01 39.92 -55.48
C GLU A 2 14.00 40.02 -54.31
N ASP A 3 12.94 40.82 -54.44
CA ASP A 3 11.93 40.98 -53.38
C ASP A 3 11.20 39.68 -53.02
N ALA A 4 10.88 38.86 -54.04
CA ALA A 4 10.21 37.57 -53.86
C ALA A 4 11.14 36.48 -53.26
N VAL A 5 12.45 36.66 -53.38
CA VAL A 5 13.44 35.79 -52.72
C VAL A 5 13.62 36.22 -51.26
N SER A 6 13.67 37.54 -51.00
CA SER A 6 13.74 38.10 -49.64
C SER A 6 12.54 37.67 -48.79
N GLU A 7 11.31 37.80 -49.31
CA GLU A 7 10.10 37.42 -48.58
C GLU A 7 10.05 35.92 -48.24
N LYS A 8 10.58 35.06 -49.13
CA LYS A 8 10.71 33.62 -48.87
C LYS A 8 11.74 33.32 -47.79
N LEU A 9 12.86 34.04 -47.76
CA LEU A 9 13.90 33.88 -46.75
C LEU A 9 13.37 34.30 -45.37
N ASP A 10 12.70 35.45 -45.26
CA ASP A 10 12.09 35.92 -44.00
C ASP A 10 11.07 34.91 -43.46
N LYS A 11 10.28 34.30 -44.34
CA LYS A 11 9.31 33.26 -43.97
C LYS A 11 9.99 31.98 -43.49
N ILE A 12 11.10 31.58 -44.11
CA ILE A 12 11.90 30.43 -43.68
C ILE A 12 12.51 30.72 -42.30
N GLU A 13 13.13 31.88 -42.11
CA GLU A 13 13.74 32.28 -40.83
C GLU A 13 12.70 32.31 -39.71
N THR A 14 11.52 32.89 -39.97
CA THR A 14 10.42 32.91 -39.01
C THR A 14 9.97 31.49 -38.65
N THR A 15 9.90 30.59 -39.63
CA THR A 15 9.50 29.19 -39.41
C THR A 15 10.54 28.43 -38.59
N VAL A 16 11.83 28.61 -38.91
CA VAL A 16 12.95 28.00 -38.19
C VAL A 16 13.03 28.52 -36.75
N SER A 17 12.76 29.81 -36.54
CA SER A 17 12.72 30.43 -35.21
C SER A 17 11.59 29.85 -34.36
N LYS A 18 10.37 29.74 -34.92
CA LYS A 18 9.23 29.09 -34.25
C LYS A 18 9.51 27.63 -33.91
N ALA A 19 10.14 26.88 -34.82
CA ALA A 19 10.51 25.50 -34.59
C ALA A 19 11.53 25.38 -33.44
N HIS A 20 12.54 26.26 -33.39
CA HIS A 20 13.50 26.32 -32.29
C HIS A 20 12.84 26.64 -30.95
N GLN A 21 11.89 27.57 -30.94
CA GLN A 21 11.15 27.93 -29.73
C GLN A 21 10.32 26.74 -29.21
N ALA A 22 9.55 26.09 -30.09
CA ALA A 22 8.77 24.91 -29.73
C ALA A 22 9.65 23.75 -29.21
N LEU A 23 10.83 23.56 -29.81
CA LEU A 23 11.79 22.56 -29.35
C LEU A 23 12.31 22.87 -27.93
N ARG A 24 12.61 24.14 -27.63
CA ARG A 24 13.04 24.57 -26.29
C ARG A 24 11.94 24.36 -25.25
N GLU A 25 10.69 24.68 -25.58
CA GLU A 25 9.54 24.45 -24.70
C GLU A 25 9.38 22.95 -24.39
N LEU A 26 9.46 22.08 -25.41
CA LEU A 26 9.44 20.62 -25.24
C LEU A 26 10.56 20.12 -24.32
N PHE A 27 11.79 20.61 -24.50
CA PHE A 27 12.91 20.23 -23.62
C PHE A 27 12.71 20.71 -22.18
N SER A 28 12.16 21.91 -21.97
CA SER A 28 11.81 22.39 -20.62
C SER A 28 10.81 21.46 -19.94
N THR A 29 9.73 21.11 -20.64
CA THR A 29 8.72 20.18 -20.11
C THR A 29 9.31 18.82 -19.79
N LEU A 30 10.19 18.28 -20.64
CA LEU A 30 10.87 17.00 -20.37
C LEU A 30 11.75 17.04 -19.12
N ILE A 31 12.49 18.14 -18.92
CA ILE A 31 13.32 18.34 -17.73
C ILE A 31 12.45 18.42 -16.48
N GLU A 32 11.35 19.17 -16.52
CA GLU A 32 10.38 19.25 -15.42
C GLU A 32 9.78 17.88 -15.09
N MET A 33 9.36 17.11 -16.11
CA MET A 33 8.87 15.74 -15.92
C MET A 33 9.91 14.83 -15.29
N GLN A 34 11.18 14.93 -15.69
CA GLN A 34 12.28 14.15 -15.13
C GLN A 34 12.55 14.53 -13.66
N GLN A 35 12.51 15.82 -13.33
CA GLN A 35 12.65 16.31 -11.96
C GLN A 35 11.49 15.84 -11.08
N MET A 36 10.24 15.94 -11.56
CA MET A 36 9.06 15.43 -10.86
C MET A 36 9.15 13.92 -10.64
N THR A 37 9.58 13.15 -11.65
CA THR A 37 9.77 11.69 -11.53
C THR A 37 10.84 11.35 -10.49
N SER A 38 11.91 12.13 -10.43
CA SER A 38 12.99 11.94 -9.45
C SER A 38 12.53 12.30 -8.03
N ALA A 39 11.73 13.36 -7.87
CA ALA A 39 11.11 13.71 -6.60
C ALA A 39 10.12 12.63 -6.12
N LEU A 40 9.28 12.11 -7.02
CA LEU A 40 8.37 10.99 -6.75
C LEU A 40 9.13 9.73 -6.31
N LYS A 41 10.25 9.39 -6.96
CA LYS A 41 11.11 8.27 -6.55
C LYS A 41 11.66 8.40 -5.13
N ASN A 42 11.87 9.62 -4.63
CA ASN A 42 12.32 9.84 -3.26
C ASN A 42 11.18 9.72 -2.23
N VAL A 43 9.94 10.00 -2.64
CA VAL A 43 8.73 9.82 -1.80
C VAL A 43 8.29 8.35 -1.75
N LEU A 44 8.60 7.56 -2.79
CA LEU A 44 8.18 6.17 -2.94
C LEU A 44 9.20 5.13 -2.44
N ARG A 45 10.08 5.48 -1.49
CA ARG A 45 11.16 4.57 -1.06
C ARG A 45 10.68 3.56 -0.02
N PRO A 46 11.04 2.27 -0.18
CA PRO A 46 10.89 1.28 0.88
C PRO A 46 11.63 1.73 2.15
N ARG A 47 11.01 1.53 3.31
CA ARG A 47 11.59 1.83 4.61
C ARG A 47 11.63 0.57 5.45
N PHE A 48 12.81 0.29 6.01
CA PHE A 48 12.98 -0.77 6.97
C PHE A 48 12.26 -0.42 8.28
N LEU A 49 11.54 -1.40 8.82
CA LEU A 49 10.88 -1.35 10.12
C LEU A 49 11.43 -2.49 10.96
N GLU A 50 11.72 -2.20 12.22
CA GLU A 50 12.05 -3.22 13.22
C GLU A 50 10.99 -3.24 14.31
N SER A 51 10.77 -4.41 14.88
CA SER A 51 10.22 -4.57 16.21
C SER A 51 11.27 -5.18 17.10
N SER A 52 11.51 -4.57 18.25
CA SER A 52 12.40 -5.01 19.30
C SER A 52 12.00 -4.35 20.62
N PRO A 53 12.52 -4.79 21.78
CA PRO A 53 12.26 -4.10 23.04
C PRO A 53 12.67 -2.63 23.05
N ALA A 54 13.67 -2.27 22.22
CA ALA A 54 14.22 -0.93 22.11
C ALA A 54 13.52 -0.05 21.08
N LYS A 55 12.98 -0.63 19.99
CA LYS A 55 12.26 0.12 18.94
C LYS A 55 11.05 -0.66 18.45
N ARG A 56 9.93 0.04 18.29
CA ARG A 56 8.64 -0.58 17.92
C ARG A 56 8.11 -0.04 16.59
N ALA A 57 9.01 0.35 15.69
CA ALA A 57 8.69 1.02 14.44
C ALA A 57 7.71 0.21 13.57
N PHE A 58 7.78 -1.12 13.60
CA PHE A 58 6.80 -2.00 12.94
C PHE A 58 5.37 -1.78 13.44
N GLY A 59 5.15 -1.92 14.76
CA GLY A 59 3.84 -1.77 15.36
C GLY A 59 3.32 -0.34 15.32
N GLU A 60 4.21 0.64 15.52
CA GLU A 60 3.90 2.07 15.39
C GLU A 60 3.45 2.41 13.97
N GLN A 61 4.12 1.87 12.95
CA GLN A 61 3.72 2.11 11.57
C GLN A 61 2.33 1.53 11.29
N ILE A 62 2.02 0.31 11.71
CA ILE A 62 0.68 -0.26 11.51
C ILE A 62 -0.38 0.59 12.22
N LYS A 63 -0.15 0.96 13.48
CA LYS A 63 -1.06 1.81 14.26
C LYS A 63 -1.27 3.16 13.57
N GLN A 64 -0.19 3.82 13.13
CA GLN A 64 -0.27 5.07 12.40
C GLN A 64 -1.10 4.94 11.11
N ILE A 65 -0.94 3.86 10.35
CA ILE A 65 -1.72 3.64 9.13
C ILE A 65 -3.22 3.56 9.44
N LEU A 66 -3.60 2.78 10.46
CA LEU A 66 -5.00 2.61 10.87
C LEU A 66 -5.58 3.91 11.42
N ASP A 67 -4.83 4.61 12.26
CA ASP A 67 -5.26 5.90 12.82
C ASP A 67 -5.42 6.94 11.69
N ASP A 68 -4.53 6.95 10.69
CA ASP A 68 -4.64 7.81 9.50
C ASP A 68 -5.88 7.48 8.64
N ILE A 69 -6.37 6.23 8.64
CA ILE A 69 -7.63 5.88 7.97
C ILE A 69 -8.80 6.51 8.73
N LEU A 70 -8.81 6.32 10.05
CA LEU A 70 -9.91 6.76 10.92
C LEU A 70 -10.00 8.29 11.01
N MET A 71 -8.87 9.00 11.01
CA MET A 71 -8.86 10.47 11.17
C MET A 71 -9.12 11.22 9.88
N LYS A 72 -8.46 10.84 8.78
CA LYS A 72 -8.54 11.60 7.51
C LYS A 72 -9.82 11.27 6.73
N GLY A 73 -10.46 10.15 7.06
CA GLY A 73 -11.56 9.59 6.30
C GLY A 73 -11.09 9.04 4.95
N SER A 74 -11.81 8.06 4.45
CA SER A 74 -11.69 7.55 3.08
C SER A 74 -13.05 7.01 2.70
N LYS A 75 -13.50 7.25 1.47
CA LYS A 75 -14.82 6.78 1.03
C LYS A 75 -14.84 5.27 0.91
N GLN A 76 -13.71 4.68 0.55
CA GLN A 76 -13.54 3.25 0.43
C GLN A 76 -12.20 2.85 1.04
N VAL A 77 -12.22 1.85 1.90
CA VAL A 77 -11.03 1.28 2.53
C VAL A 77 -11.05 -0.22 2.33
N LEU A 78 -9.94 -0.79 1.89
CA LEU A 78 -9.75 -2.22 1.84
C LEU A 78 -8.41 -2.59 2.48
N ILE A 79 -8.48 -3.39 3.53
CA ILE A 79 -7.32 -3.92 4.24
C ILE A 79 -7.22 -5.42 3.94
N ARG A 80 -6.05 -5.84 3.48
CA ARG A 80 -5.68 -7.25 3.28
C ARG A 80 -4.54 -7.59 4.21
N MET A 81 -4.67 -8.68 4.97
CA MET A 81 -3.60 -9.09 5.87
C MET A 81 -3.39 -10.60 5.92
N THR A 82 -2.14 -11.01 6.11
CA THR A 82 -1.77 -12.40 6.35
C THR A 82 -0.97 -12.52 7.64
N GLY A 83 -1.13 -13.66 8.33
CA GLY A 83 -0.53 -13.90 9.63
C GLY A 83 -1.54 -13.84 10.76
N ARG A 84 -1.07 -14.13 11.98
CA ARG A 84 -1.87 -14.15 13.20
C ARG A 84 -2.26 -12.74 13.64
N LEU A 85 -3.46 -12.63 14.19
CA LEU A 85 -4.05 -11.40 14.71
C LEU A 85 -4.63 -11.68 16.10
N ASP A 86 -4.24 -10.87 17.08
CA ASP A 86 -4.87 -10.87 18.40
C ASP A 86 -5.58 -9.55 18.69
N GLY A 87 -6.14 -9.43 19.91
CA GLY A 87 -6.97 -8.30 20.32
C GLY A 87 -6.35 -6.91 20.20
N GLU A 88 -5.03 -6.77 20.03
CA GLU A 88 -4.33 -5.47 20.04
C GLU A 88 -4.87 -4.49 18.99
N LEU A 89 -5.21 -4.97 17.79
CA LEU A 89 -5.69 -4.13 16.68
C LEU A 89 -7.14 -4.38 16.28
N VAL A 90 -7.79 -5.37 16.89
CA VAL A 90 -9.18 -5.75 16.56
C VAL A 90 -10.11 -4.55 16.66
N ASP A 91 -10.08 -3.80 17.76
CA ASP A 91 -10.96 -2.63 17.96
C ASP A 91 -10.79 -1.54 16.89
N ARG A 92 -9.57 -1.38 16.35
CA ARG A 92 -9.31 -0.42 15.26
C ARG A 92 -9.90 -0.92 13.94
N LEU A 93 -9.74 -2.20 13.64
CA LEU A 93 -10.30 -2.82 12.45
C LEU A 93 -11.84 -2.81 12.50
N GLU A 94 -12.44 -3.08 13.66
CA GLU A 94 -13.88 -2.98 13.90
C GLU A 94 -14.42 -1.56 13.63
N LYS A 95 -13.71 -0.52 14.10
CA LYS A 95 -14.06 0.88 13.80
C LYS A 95 -13.98 1.18 12.31
N ILE A 96 -12.96 0.68 11.61
CA ILE A 96 -12.81 0.86 10.16
C ILE A 96 -13.96 0.18 9.41
N MET A 97 -14.36 -1.02 9.82
CA MET A 97 -15.49 -1.73 9.20
C MET A 97 -16.82 -1.02 9.45
N THR A 98 -17.01 -0.47 10.66
CA THR A 98 -18.22 0.32 11.01
C THR A 98 -18.41 1.54 10.10
N VAL A 99 -17.33 2.12 9.56
CA VAL A 99 -17.40 3.24 8.60
C VAL A 99 -17.38 2.80 7.13
N GLY A 100 -17.65 1.51 6.86
CA GLY A 100 -17.75 0.95 5.50
C GLY A 100 -16.45 0.41 4.92
N GLY A 101 -15.40 0.26 5.73
CA GLY A 101 -14.17 -0.41 5.31
C GLY A 101 -14.35 -1.93 5.19
N VAL A 102 -13.57 -2.55 4.31
CA VAL A 102 -13.53 -4.01 4.12
C VAL A 102 -12.22 -4.55 4.66
N VAL A 103 -12.29 -5.61 5.46
CA VAL A 103 -11.12 -6.29 6.03
C VAL A 103 -11.12 -7.75 5.61
N LYS A 104 -10.04 -8.17 4.94
CA LYS A 104 -9.79 -9.56 4.52
C LYS A 104 -8.53 -10.10 5.19
N ILE A 105 -8.63 -11.25 5.84
CA ILE A 105 -7.55 -11.84 6.68
C ILE A 105 -7.30 -13.28 6.25
N ILE A 106 -6.03 -13.66 6.06
CA ILE A 106 -5.62 -15.07 5.90
C ILE A 106 -4.72 -15.46 7.08
N ILE A 107 -5.20 -16.37 7.93
CA ILE A 107 -4.45 -16.91 9.07
C ILE A 107 -3.96 -18.34 8.77
N PRO A 108 -2.82 -18.79 9.32
CA PRO A 108 -2.38 -20.16 9.13
C PRO A 108 -3.26 -21.18 9.86
N GLU A 109 -3.68 -20.86 11.08
CA GLU A 109 -4.51 -21.71 11.94
C GLU A 109 -5.28 -20.85 12.94
N LEU A 110 -6.40 -21.37 13.45
CA LEU A 110 -7.20 -20.69 14.46
C LEU A 110 -6.75 -21.08 15.88
N GLU A 111 -6.10 -20.17 16.59
CA GLU A 111 -5.76 -20.38 17.99
C GLU A 111 -6.93 -20.06 18.93
N LYS A 112 -7.02 -20.81 20.04
CA LYS A 112 -8.05 -20.59 21.07
C LYS A 112 -8.11 -19.15 21.59
N ARG A 113 -6.96 -18.50 21.72
CA ARG A 113 -6.86 -17.12 22.24
C ARG A 113 -7.40 -16.07 21.26
N GLU A 114 -7.38 -16.37 19.95
CA GLU A 114 -7.76 -15.46 18.87
C GLU A 114 -9.21 -15.72 18.41
N ALA A 115 -9.70 -16.96 18.61
CA ALA A 115 -10.98 -17.43 18.10
C ALA A 115 -12.17 -16.52 18.45
N ALA A 116 -12.27 -16.05 19.69
CA ALA A 116 -13.40 -15.21 20.11
C ALA A 116 -13.42 -13.85 19.38
N SER A 117 -12.26 -13.18 19.27
CA SER A 117 -12.16 -11.91 18.57
C SER A 117 -12.37 -12.05 17.07
N LEU A 118 -11.79 -13.09 16.44
CA LEU A 118 -11.92 -13.29 14.99
C LEU A 118 -13.36 -13.66 14.60
N LYS A 119 -14.02 -14.52 15.39
CA LYS A 119 -15.45 -14.82 15.20
C LYS A 119 -16.31 -13.57 15.34
N ARG A 120 -16.07 -12.75 16.37
CA ARG A 120 -16.78 -11.48 16.55
C ARG A 120 -16.60 -10.55 15.34
N MET A 121 -15.39 -10.45 14.79
CA MET A 121 -15.14 -9.64 13.59
C MET A 121 -15.94 -10.13 12.38
N VAL A 122 -16.06 -11.45 12.18
CA VAL A 122 -16.87 -12.03 11.09
C VAL A 122 -18.36 -11.77 11.34
N GLU A 123 -18.87 -12.18 12.50
CA GLU A 123 -20.30 -12.19 12.82
C GLU A 123 -20.89 -10.78 12.99
N SER A 124 -20.15 -9.86 13.62
CA SER A 124 -20.66 -8.53 14.00
C SER A 124 -20.27 -7.42 13.04
N TYR A 125 -19.15 -7.57 12.32
CA TYR A 125 -18.58 -6.49 11.51
C TYR A 125 -18.35 -6.86 10.05
N GLY A 126 -18.61 -8.12 9.66
CA GLY A 126 -18.49 -8.56 8.27
C GLY A 126 -17.05 -8.71 7.78
N ALA A 127 -16.09 -8.94 8.68
CA ALA A 127 -14.73 -9.31 8.26
C ALA A 127 -14.78 -10.63 7.48
N GLU A 128 -13.97 -10.72 6.42
CA GLU A 128 -13.77 -11.98 5.71
C GLU A 128 -12.46 -12.60 6.20
N ILE A 129 -12.53 -13.79 6.78
CA ILE A 129 -11.35 -14.48 7.33
C ILE A 129 -11.26 -15.87 6.70
N MET A 130 -10.06 -16.21 6.23
CA MET A 130 -9.73 -17.52 5.67
C MET A 130 -8.57 -18.15 6.46
N ILE A 131 -8.62 -19.46 6.60
CA ILE A 131 -7.60 -20.27 7.25
C ILE A 131 -6.86 -21.04 6.15
N HIS A 132 -5.55 -20.86 6.05
CA HIS A 132 -4.73 -21.56 5.07
C HIS A 132 -3.43 -22.06 5.71
N PRO A 133 -3.26 -23.37 5.98
CA PRO A 133 -2.20 -23.91 6.85
C PRO A 133 -0.78 -23.65 6.33
N MET A 134 -0.60 -23.43 5.02
CA MET A 134 0.72 -23.11 4.45
C MET A 134 0.99 -21.60 4.37
N MET A 135 0.15 -20.75 4.97
CA MET A 135 0.31 -19.30 4.92
C MET A 135 1.42 -18.81 5.85
N HIS A 136 2.65 -18.70 5.31
CA HIS A 136 3.81 -18.21 6.06
C HIS A 136 4.10 -16.72 5.84
N ALA A 137 3.78 -16.15 4.68
CA ALA A 137 4.06 -14.72 4.44
C ALA A 137 3.29 -13.82 5.42
N ARG A 138 3.89 -12.69 5.81
CA ARG A 138 3.24 -11.64 6.62
C ARG A 138 3.13 -10.39 5.78
N ILE A 139 1.90 -10.08 5.41
CA ILE A 139 1.55 -8.97 4.53
C ILE A 139 0.49 -8.15 5.24
N PHE A 140 0.64 -6.84 5.23
CA PHE A 140 -0.40 -5.90 5.61
C PHE A 140 -0.51 -4.86 4.50
N CYS A 141 -1.57 -4.92 3.70
CA CYS A 141 -1.78 -4.05 2.56
C CYS A 141 -3.06 -3.23 2.73
N VAL A 142 -2.98 -1.95 2.39
CA VAL A 142 -4.10 -1.02 2.47
C VAL A 142 -4.34 -0.38 1.10
N HIS A 143 -5.60 -0.37 0.70
CA HIS A 143 -6.11 0.43 -0.41
C HIS A 143 -7.07 1.49 0.13
N ARG A 144 -7.00 2.69 -0.44
CA ARG A 144 -7.90 3.81 -0.15
C ARG A 144 -8.47 4.34 -1.46
N ASP A 145 -9.78 4.57 -1.49
CA ASP A 145 -10.49 5.15 -2.62
C ASP A 145 -10.17 4.45 -3.97
N GLY A 146 -10.13 3.11 -3.92
CA GLY A 146 -9.84 2.26 -5.08
C GLY A 146 -8.38 2.21 -5.51
N ARG A 147 -7.44 2.83 -4.78
CA ARG A 147 -6.01 2.87 -5.13
C ARG A 147 -5.14 2.18 -4.07
N PRO A 148 -4.06 1.48 -4.48
CA PRO A 148 -3.07 0.99 -3.53
C PRO A 148 -2.45 2.16 -2.77
N TRP A 149 -2.42 2.06 -1.43
CA TRP A 149 -1.91 3.13 -0.58
C TRP A 149 -0.58 2.74 0.09
N GLY A 150 -0.47 1.50 0.54
CA GLY A 150 0.78 1.00 1.10
C GLY A 150 0.74 -0.48 1.44
N VAL A 151 1.92 -1.05 1.62
CA VAL A 151 2.12 -2.43 2.06
C VAL A 151 3.23 -2.50 3.10
N ILE A 152 3.08 -3.41 4.05
CA ILE A 152 4.14 -3.88 4.94
C ILE A 152 4.33 -5.37 4.69
N ILE A 153 5.58 -5.79 4.48
CA ILE A 153 5.95 -7.19 4.26
C ILE A 153 7.09 -7.53 5.22
N GLY A 154 7.00 -8.62 5.97
CA GLY A 154 8.02 -8.93 6.98
C GLY A 154 7.92 -10.31 7.62
N SER A 155 8.61 -10.46 8.75
CA SER A 155 8.55 -11.64 9.63
C SER A 155 7.45 -11.56 10.69
N GLY A 156 7.06 -10.33 11.06
CA GLY A 156 6.17 -10.08 12.20
C GLY A 156 4.71 -10.34 11.90
N ASP A 157 4.03 -11.01 12.82
CA ASP A 157 2.57 -11.16 12.85
C ASP A 157 1.91 -9.85 13.31
N ILE A 158 0.60 -9.72 13.08
CA ILE A 158 -0.19 -8.56 13.53
C ILE A 158 -0.75 -8.86 14.93
N ASN A 159 0.11 -9.29 15.85
CA ASN A 159 -0.27 -9.62 17.22
C ASN A 159 0.50 -8.78 18.25
N SER A 160 0.02 -8.76 19.48
CA SER A 160 0.59 -7.98 20.58
C SER A 160 2.07 -8.24 20.84
N ASN A 161 2.61 -9.42 20.51
CA ASN A 161 4.03 -9.73 20.69
C ASN A 161 4.90 -8.99 19.68
N SER A 162 4.57 -9.12 18.39
CA SER A 162 5.27 -8.43 17.31
C SER A 162 5.01 -6.92 17.32
N LEU A 163 3.81 -6.47 17.68
CA LEU A 163 3.47 -5.04 17.69
C LEU A 163 4.08 -4.26 18.86
N ASN A 164 4.27 -4.90 20.01
CA ASN A 164 4.77 -4.25 21.22
C ASN A 164 6.29 -4.48 21.47
N GLY A 165 7.01 -5.06 20.50
CA GLY A 165 8.46 -5.26 20.59
C GLY A 165 8.86 -6.36 21.59
N LYS A 166 7.98 -7.33 21.86
CA LYS A 166 8.34 -8.51 22.68
C LYS A 166 9.17 -9.51 21.88
N LEU A 167 9.07 -9.48 20.56
CA LEU A 167 9.86 -10.27 19.61
C LEU A 167 10.76 -9.36 18.78
N PHE A 168 11.80 -9.96 18.19
CA PHE A 168 12.61 -9.31 17.17
C PHE A 168 12.01 -9.61 15.80
N ASP A 169 11.42 -8.61 15.17
CA ASP A 169 10.82 -8.70 13.84
C ASP A 169 11.40 -7.67 12.89
N ALA A 170 11.46 -8.04 11.61
CA ALA A 170 11.89 -7.17 10.54
C ALA A 170 10.78 -7.08 9.48
N ALA A 171 10.56 -5.87 8.98
CA ALA A 171 9.63 -5.64 7.89
C ALA A 171 10.09 -4.50 6.99
N ILE A 172 9.49 -4.43 5.81
CA ILE A 172 9.64 -3.33 4.88
C ILE A 172 8.26 -2.73 4.68
N TRP A 173 8.12 -1.44 4.98
CA TRP A 173 6.99 -0.64 4.53
C TRP A 173 7.30 -0.02 3.18
N SER A 174 6.34 -0.03 2.27
CA SER A 174 6.45 0.66 0.99
C SER A 174 5.09 1.14 0.49
N ASN A 175 5.11 2.30 -0.17
CA ASN A 175 4.03 2.81 -1.00
C ASN A 175 4.34 2.67 -2.51
N HIS A 176 5.41 1.93 -2.86
CA HIS A 176 5.84 1.75 -4.26
C HIS A 176 4.94 0.73 -4.98
N PRO A 177 4.34 1.06 -6.14
CA PRO A 177 3.44 0.16 -6.87
C PRO A 177 4.05 -1.21 -7.19
N ASP A 178 5.34 -1.24 -7.58
CA ASP A 178 6.05 -2.48 -7.93
C ASP A 178 6.25 -3.44 -6.75
N ILE A 179 6.09 -2.98 -5.51
CA ILE A 179 6.12 -3.84 -4.31
C ILE A 179 4.69 -4.20 -3.90
N ILE A 180 3.76 -3.24 -3.98
CA ILE A 180 2.37 -3.47 -3.58
C ILE A 180 1.71 -4.49 -4.51
N LYS A 181 1.89 -4.37 -5.83
CA LYS A 181 1.21 -5.23 -6.81
C LYS A 181 1.53 -6.72 -6.58
N PRO A 182 2.80 -7.17 -6.53
CA PRO A 182 3.11 -8.57 -6.25
C PRO A 182 2.58 -9.08 -4.90
N ALA A 183 2.56 -8.23 -3.86
CA ALA A 183 2.02 -8.61 -2.55
C ALA A 183 0.50 -8.83 -2.61
N VAL A 184 -0.22 -7.98 -3.35
CA VAL A 184 -1.66 -8.13 -3.60
C VAL A 184 -1.95 -9.35 -4.47
N ASP A 185 -1.17 -9.55 -5.53
CA ASP A 185 -1.31 -10.70 -6.44
C ASP A 185 -1.12 -12.02 -5.67
N LEU A 186 -0.10 -12.11 -4.80
CA LEU A 186 0.10 -13.24 -3.91
C LEU A 186 -1.08 -13.44 -2.95
N PHE A 187 -1.56 -12.36 -2.31
CA PHE A 187 -2.71 -12.46 -1.42
C PHE A 187 -3.93 -13.03 -2.13
N ASN A 188 -4.27 -12.49 -3.31
CA ASN A 188 -5.44 -12.92 -4.08
C ASN A 188 -5.29 -14.38 -4.54
N ALA A 189 -4.09 -14.79 -4.97
CA ALA A 189 -3.83 -16.18 -5.37
C ALA A 189 -4.03 -17.17 -4.21
N VAL A 190 -3.69 -16.79 -2.97
CA VAL A 190 -3.99 -17.61 -1.78
C VAL A 190 -5.46 -17.54 -1.41
N TRP A 191 -6.08 -16.37 -1.54
CA TRP A 191 -7.50 -16.14 -1.25
C TRP A 191 -8.44 -16.97 -2.16
N GLU A 192 -8.07 -17.14 -3.42
CA GLU A 192 -8.83 -17.90 -4.41
C GLU A 192 -8.51 -19.41 -4.38
N ASN A 193 -7.60 -19.85 -3.50
CA ASN A 193 -7.17 -21.24 -3.42
C ASN A 193 -8.19 -22.14 -2.74
N GLU A 194 -8.49 -23.30 -3.33
CA GLU A 194 -9.43 -24.30 -2.80
C GLU A 194 -9.07 -24.88 -1.43
N LYS A 195 -7.80 -24.79 -1.02
CA LYS A 195 -7.34 -25.28 0.30
C LYS A 195 -7.62 -24.31 1.44
N ALA A 196 -8.10 -23.11 1.14
CA ALA A 196 -8.39 -22.13 2.16
C ALA A 196 -9.81 -22.31 2.68
N GLU A 197 -9.94 -22.48 3.99
CA GLU A 197 -11.23 -22.65 4.66
C GLU A 197 -11.75 -21.30 5.15
N LYS A 198 -13.00 -20.97 4.84
CA LYS A 198 -13.60 -19.74 5.36
C LYS A 198 -13.96 -19.92 6.84
N LEU A 199 -13.54 -18.97 7.67
CA LEU A 199 -14.02 -18.91 9.05
C LEU A 199 -15.48 -18.47 9.04
N SER A 200 -16.36 -19.34 9.53
CA SER A 200 -17.79 -19.12 9.71
C SER A 200 -18.14 -18.71 11.13
#